data_AF-A0A7Y4VNV1-F1
#
_entry.id   AF-A0A7Y4VNV1-F1
#
_cell.length_a   1.000
_cell.length_b   1.000
_cell.length_c   1.000
_cell.angle_alpha   90.00
_cell.angle_beta   90.00
_cell.angle_gamma   90.00
#
_symmetry.space_group_name_H-M   'P 1'
#
loop_
_entity.id
_entity.type
_entity.pdbx_description
1 polymer ?
#
loop_
_entity_poly.entity_id
_entity_poly.type
_entity_poly.pdbx_seq_one_letter_code
_entity_poly.pdbx_strand_id
1 'polypeptide(L)'
;MTAVAMVHTTQSQSGQSRQSRLAFHAAWGLSVAVFSTIGWMALGPDDPLGAVSLLSRRDVWVAAAQAASLATVVSAIGAALAGRMAADVGAFAVCIGLTIMSFQGSNMTQVLMERGGTPTVCLLLAAESLFWCLIAVWCLFVSGMVVRWLGLTESAVSPAPGCDPEDLDDRVARRREVGHVIIVAALTLVLVRVFMAGSGDRAIRHGQACFAVGAAFYLAVGRAQAFVPVRSAIWSWSAVPIVCIAAFVMSWAASSPTVLDNGLVTVPRSAFLRILPITYAAAGTAAVLLARWRTVPHSDG
;
A
#
# COMPACT_ATOMS: atom_id res chain seq x y z
N MET A 1 -52.57 5.33 -2.49
CA MET A 1 -51.77 6.29 -1.70
C MET A 1 -50.32 5.85 -1.43
N THR A 2 -49.84 4.73 -2.01
CA THR A 2 -48.49 4.17 -1.79
C THR A 2 -47.42 4.67 -2.78
N ALA A 3 -47.79 5.33 -3.87
CA ALA A 3 -46.84 5.79 -4.89
C ALA A 3 -46.05 7.07 -4.50
N VAL A 4 -46.55 7.87 -3.56
CA VAL A 4 -45.92 9.15 -3.17
C VAL A 4 -44.73 8.93 -2.22
N ALA A 5 -44.74 7.84 -1.44
CA ALA A 5 -43.63 7.49 -0.54
C ALA A 5 -42.38 6.99 -1.29
N MET A 6 -42.55 6.38 -2.48
CA MET A 6 -41.45 5.83 -3.27
C MET A 6 -40.65 6.91 -4.03
N VAL A 7 -41.27 8.05 -4.34
CA VAL A 7 -40.59 9.16 -5.03
C VAL A 7 -39.69 9.95 -4.07
N HIS A 8 -40.04 10.04 -2.78
CA HIS A 8 -39.22 10.79 -1.82
C HIS A 8 -37.92 10.09 -1.41
N THR A 9 -37.85 8.76 -1.44
CA THR A 9 -36.63 8.01 -1.08
C THR A 9 -35.54 8.09 -2.15
N THR A 10 -35.92 8.14 -3.42
CA THR A 10 -34.95 8.18 -4.54
C THR A 10 -34.19 9.49 -4.65
N GLN A 11 -34.79 10.63 -4.28
CA GLN A 11 -34.13 11.92 -4.38
C GLN A 11 -33.03 12.10 -3.31
N SER A 12 -33.23 11.53 -2.11
CA SER A 12 -32.27 11.63 -0.99
C SER A 12 -30.98 10.84 -1.23
N GLN A 13 -31.03 9.68 -1.90
CA GLN A 13 -29.85 8.84 -2.13
C GLN A 13 -28.85 9.47 -3.10
N SER A 14 -29.33 10.21 -4.11
CA SER A 14 -28.47 10.82 -5.13
C SER A 14 -27.52 11.89 -4.56
N GLY A 15 -28.00 12.71 -3.62
CA GLY A 15 -27.22 13.78 -2.99
C GLY A 15 -26.10 13.25 -2.09
N GLN A 16 -26.40 12.23 -1.30
CA GLN A 16 -25.45 11.59 -0.38
C GLN A 16 -24.28 10.94 -1.15
N SER A 17 -24.55 10.36 -2.33
CA SER A 17 -23.50 9.76 -3.18
C SER A 17 -22.47 10.77 -3.67
N ARG A 18 -22.88 12.00 -4.01
CA ARG A 18 -21.97 13.04 -4.52
C ARG A 18 -21.09 13.61 -3.42
N GLN A 19 -21.66 13.91 -2.26
CA GLN A 19 -20.89 14.41 -1.11
C GLN A 19 -19.83 13.41 -0.66
N SER A 20 -20.19 12.13 -0.62
CA SER A 20 -19.30 11.03 -0.24
C SER A 20 -18.10 10.92 -1.20
N ARG A 21 -18.34 11.02 -2.51
CA ARG A 21 -17.26 11.05 -3.52
C ARG A 21 -16.36 12.27 -3.39
N LEU A 22 -16.94 13.45 -3.14
CA LEU A 22 -16.15 14.68 -2.93
C LEU A 22 -15.25 14.56 -1.70
N ALA A 23 -15.77 14.05 -0.59
CA ALA A 23 -15.00 13.87 0.64
C ALA A 23 -13.86 12.86 0.46
N PHE A 24 -14.10 11.77 -0.28
CA PHE A 24 -13.08 10.80 -0.65
C PHE A 24 -11.94 11.42 -1.47
N HIS A 25 -12.26 12.21 -2.50
CA HIS A 25 -11.25 12.91 -3.29
C HIS A 25 -10.54 14.02 -2.49
N ALA A 26 -11.25 14.69 -1.58
CA ALA A 26 -10.65 15.67 -0.68
C ALA A 26 -9.62 15.03 0.25
N ALA A 27 -9.88 13.83 0.78
CA ALA A 27 -8.92 13.09 1.59
C ALA A 27 -7.64 12.75 0.80
N TRP A 28 -7.77 12.39 -0.47
CA TRP A 28 -6.62 12.14 -1.35
C TRP A 28 -5.81 13.42 -1.59
N GLY A 29 -6.49 14.50 -1.99
CA GLY A 29 -5.85 15.79 -2.26
C GLY A 29 -5.13 16.34 -1.03
N LEU A 30 -5.75 16.24 0.15
CA LEU A 30 -5.15 16.62 1.42
C LEU A 30 -3.88 15.80 1.69
N SER A 31 -3.94 14.48 1.55
CA SER A 31 -2.77 13.61 1.78
C SER A 31 -1.62 13.97 0.84
N VAL A 32 -1.91 14.13 -0.45
CA VAL A 32 -0.90 14.55 -1.44
C VAL A 32 -0.28 15.89 -1.05
N ALA A 33 -1.09 16.88 -0.68
CA ALA A 33 -0.59 18.19 -0.27
C ALA A 33 0.30 18.10 0.97
N VAL A 34 -0.14 17.40 2.01
CA VAL A 34 0.60 17.26 3.28
C VAL A 34 1.92 16.51 3.07
N PHE A 35 1.93 15.37 2.39
CA PHE A 35 3.15 14.59 2.16
C PHE A 35 4.11 15.29 1.20
N SER A 36 3.61 16.01 0.19
CA SER A 36 4.47 16.74 -0.75
C SER A 36 5.11 17.99 -0.14
N THR A 37 4.56 18.53 0.95
CA THR A 37 5.05 19.75 1.62
C THR A 37 5.70 19.42 2.96
N ILE A 38 4.90 19.22 4.00
CA ILE A 38 5.34 18.91 5.37
C ILE A 38 6.11 17.59 5.41
N GLY A 39 5.60 16.57 4.71
CA GLY A 39 6.26 15.27 4.60
C GLY A 39 7.64 15.39 3.98
N TRP A 40 7.79 16.15 2.90
CA TRP A 40 9.09 16.40 2.28
C TRP A 40 10.03 17.18 3.20
N MET A 41 9.56 18.21 3.90
CA MET A 41 10.39 18.96 4.85
C MET A 41 10.87 18.10 6.03
N ALA A 42 10.06 17.14 6.49
CA ALA A 42 10.42 16.25 7.59
C ALA A 42 11.27 15.06 7.12
N LEU A 43 10.88 14.42 6.02
CA LEU A 43 11.38 13.11 5.58
C LEU A 43 12.30 13.17 4.36
N GLY A 44 12.40 14.32 3.68
CA GLY A 44 13.29 14.53 2.53
C GLY A 44 14.76 14.28 2.87
N PRO A 45 15.52 13.59 2.01
CA PRO A 45 16.91 13.23 2.29
C PRO A 45 17.80 14.46 2.51
N ASP A 46 18.90 14.26 3.25
CA ASP A 46 19.85 15.34 3.57
C ASP A 46 20.52 15.90 2.29
N ASP A 47 20.71 15.04 1.28
CA ASP A 47 20.98 15.42 -0.10
C ASP A 47 19.64 15.65 -0.83
N PRO A 48 19.36 16.83 -1.41
CA PRO A 48 18.12 17.07 -2.15
C PRO A 48 17.94 16.17 -3.38
N LEU A 49 19.03 15.60 -3.89
CA LEU A 49 18.99 14.59 -4.94
C LEU A 49 18.86 13.17 -4.40
N GLY A 50 18.84 12.98 -3.08
CA GLY A 50 18.76 11.69 -2.39
C GLY A 50 17.51 10.88 -2.69
N ALA A 51 17.60 9.57 -2.50
CA ALA A 51 16.42 8.72 -2.45
C ALA A 51 15.70 8.86 -1.11
N VAL A 52 14.36 8.74 -1.12
CA VAL A 52 13.58 8.66 0.12
C VAL A 52 13.75 7.27 0.71
N SER A 53 14.75 7.12 1.58
CA SER A 53 15.03 5.90 2.33
C SER A 53 15.46 6.23 3.75
N LEU A 54 14.97 5.45 4.72
CA LEU A 54 15.45 5.48 6.09
C LEU A 54 16.94 5.16 6.19
N LEU A 55 17.49 4.36 5.26
CA LEU A 55 18.90 4.01 5.24
C LEU A 55 19.79 5.16 4.79
N SER A 56 19.27 6.21 4.16
CA SER A 56 20.05 7.41 3.81
C SER A 56 20.03 8.47 4.92
N ARG A 57 19.35 8.23 6.04
CA ARG A 57 19.28 9.17 7.17
C ARG A 57 20.27 8.82 8.29
N ARG A 58 20.86 9.84 8.90
CA ARG A 58 21.68 9.69 10.10
C ARG A 58 20.84 9.29 11.32
N ASP A 59 19.70 9.96 11.53
CA ASP A 59 18.82 9.76 12.67
C ASP A 59 17.55 8.98 12.29
N VAL A 60 17.75 7.70 11.95
CA VAL A 60 16.70 6.78 11.44
C VAL A 60 15.44 6.79 12.31
N TRP A 61 15.60 6.78 13.63
CA TRP A 61 14.49 6.74 14.58
C TRP A 61 13.65 8.03 14.58
N VAL A 62 14.30 9.19 14.41
CA VAL A 62 13.62 10.47 14.35
C VAL A 62 12.79 10.56 13.06
N ALA A 63 13.38 10.19 11.93
CA ALA A 63 12.68 10.14 10.64
C ALA A 63 11.50 9.14 10.69
N ALA A 64 11.70 7.95 11.29
CA ALA A 64 10.65 6.97 11.47
C ALA A 64 9.48 7.50 12.33
N ALA A 65 9.78 8.16 13.45
CA ALA A 65 8.77 8.76 14.32
C ALA A 65 8.00 9.89 13.62
N GLN A 66 8.68 10.74 12.86
CA GLN A 66 8.04 11.80 12.06
C GLN A 66 7.12 11.20 10.99
N ALA A 67 7.56 10.17 10.27
CA ALA A 67 6.75 9.49 9.27
C ALA A 67 5.49 8.87 9.86
N ALA A 68 5.63 8.14 10.98
CA ALA A 68 4.51 7.54 11.69
C ALA A 68 3.53 8.60 12.23
N SER A 69 4.04 9.72 12.76
CA SER A 69 3.21 10.81 13.28
C SER A 69 2.41 11.48 12.18
N LEU A 70 3.06 11.83 11.06
CA LEU A 70 2.40 12.45 9.92
C LEU A 70 1.34 11.52 9.30
N ALA A 71 1.70 10.24 9.12
CA ALA A 71 0.79 9.21 8.64
C ALA A 71 -0.42 9.05 9.56
N THR A 72 -0.23 9.07 10.88
CA THR A 72 -1.31 8.99 11.87
C THR A 72 -2.29 10.15 11.70
N VAL A 73 -1.80 11.38 11.63
CA VAL A 73 -2.64 12.58 11.49
C VAL A 73 -3.40 12.56 10.17
N VAL A 74 -2.72 12.30 9.06
CA VAL A 74 -3.36 12.24 7.73
C VAL A 74 -4.38 11.11 7.67
N SER A 75 -4.08 9.94 8.24
CA SER A 75 -5.01 8.82 8.32
C SER A 75 -6.26 9.17 9.11
N ALA A 76 -6.10 9.83 10.27
CA ALA A 76 -7.21 10.23 11.12
C ALA A 76 -8.11 11.24 10.43
N ILE A 77 -7.54 12.27 9.79
CA ILE A 77 -8.30 13.28 9.04
C ILE A 77 -8.97 12.64 7.83
N GLY A 78 -8.26 11.80 7.08
CA GLY A 78 -8.81 11.10 5.91
C GLY A 78 -10.00 10.21 6.29
N ALA A 79 -9.92 9.48 7.40
CA ALA A 79 -11.02 8.69 7.94
C ALA A 79 -12.20 9.57 8.40
N ALA A 80 -11.93 10.69 9.08
CA ALA A 80 -12.97 11.62 9.51
C ALA A 80 -13.71 12.27 8.32
N LEU A 81 -13.00 12.63 7.25
CA LEU A 81 -13.58 13.18 6.03
C LEU A 81 -14.42 12.15 5.28
N ALA A 82 -13.92 10.93 5.12
CA ALA A 82 -14.59 9.87 4.37
C ALA A 82 -15.86 9.36 5.08
N GLY A 83 -15.97 9.58 6.39
CA GLY A 83 -17.13 9.19 7.18
C GLY A 83 -17.39 7.68 7.13
N ARG A 84 -18.61 7.28 6.76
CA ARG A 84 -19.05 5.87 6.77
C ARG A 84 -18.55 5.05 5.57
N MET A 85 -17.94 5.67 4.56
CA MET A 85 -17.73 5.00 3.27
C MET A 85 -16.85 3.75 3.36
N ALA A 86 -15.75 3.81 4.11
CA ALA A 86 -14.97 2.64 4.51
C ALA A 86 -13.86 3.02 5.51
N ALA A 87 -13.59 2.15 6.47
CA ALA A 87 -12.54 2.35 7.48
C ALA A 87 -11.10 2.31 6.92
N ASP A 88 -10.93 1.94 5.64
CA ASP A 88 -9.63 1.86 4.96
C ASP A 88 -9.25 3.13 4.17
N VAL A 89 -10.15 4.12 4.06
CA VAL A 89 -9.89 5.35 3.28
C VAL A 89 -8.73 6.18 3.84
N GLY A 90 -8.59 6.28 5.17
CA GLY A 90 -7.48 7.00 5.78
C GLY A 90 -6.13 6.36 5.47
N ALA A 91 -6.03 5.04 5.59
CA ALA A 91 -4.82 4.29 5.24
C ALA A 91 -4.50 4.37 3.74
N PHE A 92 -5.53 4.29 2.88
CA PHE A 92 -5.38 4.50 1.45
C PHE A 92 -4.83 5.89 1.14
N ALA A 93 -5.39 6.93 1.74
CA ALA A 93 -4.94 8.31 1.54
C ALA A 93 -3.47 8.46 1.91
N VAL A 94 -3.03 7.93 3.06
CA VAL A 94 -1.62 7.92 3.46
C VAL A 94 -0.75 7.21 2.42
N CYS A 95 -1.18 6.05 1.92
CA CYS A 95 -0.41 5.30 0.91
C CYS A 95 -0.27 6.08 -0.40
N ILE A 96 -1.29 6.83 -0.83
CA ILE A 96 -1.17 7.75 -1.97
C ILE A 96 -0.17 8.87 -1.67
N GLY A 97 -0.24 9.50 -0.49
CA GLY A 97 0.70 10.55 -0.09
C GLY A 97 2.15 10.07 -0.06
N LEU A 98 2.42 8.92 0.56
CA LEU A 98 3.74 8.28 0.59
C LEU A 98 4.22 7.89 -0.82
N THR A 99 3.31 7.46 -1.70
CA THR A 99 3.63 7.20 -3.11
C THR A 99 4.09 8.46 -3.81
N ILE A 100 3.38 9.59 -3.62
CA ILE A 100 3.79 10.88 -4.18
C ILE A 100 5.12 11.36 -3.62
N MET A 101 5.31 11.27 -2.30
CA MET A 101 6.58 11.62 -1.66
C MET A 101 7.73 10.79 -2.22
N SER A 102 7.51 9.52 -2.57
CA SER A 102 8.53 8.71 -3.22
C SER A 102 8.97 9.27 -4.58
N PHE A 103 8.09 9.96 -5.34
CA PHE A 103 8.45 10.62 -6.61
C PHE A 103 9.33 11.84 -6.45
N GLN A 104 9.38 12.45 -5.27
CA GLN A 104 10.18 13.64 -5.03
C GLN A 104 11.67 13.31 -4.83
N GLY A 105 11.99 12.07 -4.44
CA GLY A 105 13.37 11.61 -4.31
C GLY A 105 13.94 10.94 -5.56
N SER A 106 15.22 10.61 -5.48
CA SER A 106 15.93 9.80 -6.48
C SER A 106 15.63 8.31 -6.33
N ASN A 107 16.23 7.53 -7.22
CA ASN A 107 16.03 6.09 -7.34
C ASN A 107 16.96 5.30 -6.39
N MET A 108 16.72 3.98 -6.31
CA MET A 108 17.51 3.08 -5.46
C MET A 108 19.02 3.09 -5.77
N THR A 109 19.42 3.47 -7.00
CA THR A 109 20.84 3.47 -7.36
C THR A 109 21.64 4.33 -6.40
N GLN A 110 21.12 5.47 -5.95
CA GLN A 110 21.80 6.32 -4.98
C GLN A 110 21.99 5.65 -3.62
N VAL A 111 20.96 4.99 -3.07
CA VAL A 111 21.07 4.24 -1.80
C VAL A 111 22.14 3.16 -1.90
N LEU A 112 22.22 2.49 -3.05
CA LEU A 112 23.22 1.45 -3.30
C LEU A 112 24.62 2.01 -3.47
N MET A 113 24.77 3.20 -4.08
CA MET A 113 26.06 3.91 -4.16
C MET A 113 26.55 4.28 -2.76
N GLU A 114 25.69 4.91 -1.94
CA GLU A 114 26.01 5.36 -0.59
C GLU A 114 26.40 4.22 0.35
N ARG A 115 25.79 3.03 0.17
CA ARG A 115 26.01 1.85 1.01
C ARG A 115 27.00 0.83 0.42
N GLY A 116 27.66 1.16 -0.69
CA GLY A 116 28.70 0.31 -1.30
C GLY A 116 28.19 -1.01 -1.90
N GLY A 117 26.88 -1.10 -2.21
CA GLY A 117 26.29 -2.24 -2.92
C GLY A 117 26.43 -3.61 -2.23
N THR A 118 26.72 -3.67 -0.92
CA THR A 118 26.93 -4.95 -0.24
C THR A 118 25.64 -5.77 -0.21
N PRO A 119 25.69 -7.12 -0.27
CA PRO A 119 24.49 -7.95 -0.20
C PRO A 119 23.64 -7.65 1.05
N THR A 120 24.28 -7.30 2.16
CA THR A 120 23.59 -6.92 3.41
C THR A 120 22.62 -5.75 3.25
N VAL A 121 22.84 -4.84 2.28
CA VAL A 121 21.91 -3.74 1.97
C VAL A 121 20.54 -4.27 1.55
N CYS A 122 20.47 -5.40 0.84
CA CYS A 122 19.20 -6.00 0.43
C CYS A 122 18.34 -6.38 1.65
N LEU A 123 18.97 -6.91 2.71
CA LEU A 123 18.26 -7.29 3.94
C LEU A 123 17.79 -6.06 4.72
N LEU A 124 18.61 -5.00 4.75
CA LEU A 124 18.22 -3.72 5.36
C LEU A 124 17.05 -3.07 4.61
N LEU A 125 17.03 -3.12 3.28
CA LEU A 125 15.91 -2.64 2.46
C LEU A 125 14.64 -3.48 2.67
N ALA A 126 14.79 -4.79 2.91
CA ALA A 126 13.67 -5.65 3.28
C ALA A 126 13.08 -5.23 4.64
N ALA A 127 13.94 -4.95 5.64
CA ALA A 127 13.53 -4.45 6.94
C ALA A 127 12.86 -3.07 6.85
N GLU A 128 13.40 -2.17 6.03
CA GLU A 128 12.78 -0.87 5.75
C GLU A 128 11.40 -1.03 5.11
N SER A 129 11.23 -1.97 4.18
CA SER A 129 9.93 -2.24 3.56
C SER A 129 8.89 -2.71 4.57
N LEU A 130 9.32 -3.53 5.54
CA LEU A 130 8.46 -3.95 6.65
C LEU A 130 8.03 -2.77 7.50
N PHE A 131 8.93 -1.84 7.81
CA PHE A 131 8.59 -0.62 8.51
C PHE A 131 7.50 0.18 7.78
N TRP A 132 7.63 0.39 6.46
CA TRP A 132 6.61 1.08 5.67
C TRP A 132 5.27 0.32 5.63
N CYS A 133 5.30 -1.02 5.59
CA CYS A 133 4.10 -1.84 5.71
C CYS A 133 3.44 -1.70 7.09
N LEU A 134 4.23 -1.64 8.16
CA LEU A 134 3.74 -1.43 9.53
C LEU A 134 3.06 -0.07 9.69
N ILE A 135 3.59 0.98 9.06
CA ILE A 135 2.90 2.29 9.00
C ILE A 135 1.52 2.14 8.35
N ALA A 136 1.41 1.40 7.23
CA ALA A 136 0.12 1.18 6.58
C ALA A 136 -0.87 0.40 7.48
N VAL A 137 -0.42 -0.64 8.21
CA VAL A 137 -1.25 -1.33 9.23
C VAL A 137 -1.71 -0.36 10.30
N TRP A 138 -0.78 0.43 10.82
CA TRP A 138 -1.07 1.40 11.86
C TRP A 138 -2.13 2.41 11.40
N CYS A 139 -2.06 2.87 10.15
CA CYS A 139 -3.07 3.76 9.59
C CYS A 139 -4.43 3.10 9.44
N LEU A 140 -4.50 1.79 9.11
CA LEU A 140 -5.76 1.05 9.10
C LEU A 140 -6.38 1.01 10.51
N PHE A 141 -5.55 0.75 11.53
CA PHE A 141 -5.97 0.74 12.92
C PHE A 141 -6.49 2.12 13.36
N VAL A 142 -5.73 3.19 13.11
CA VAL A 142 -6.11 4.58 13.43
C VAL A 142 -7.41 4.97 12.73
N SER A 143 -7.55 4.65 11.44
CA SER A 143 -8.77 4.94 10.67
C SER A 143 -9.98 4.22 11.28
N GLY A 144 -9.83 2.94 11.63
CA GLY A 144 -10.87 2.17 12.33
C GLY A 144 -11.25 2.76 13.68
N MET A 145 -10.27 3.23 14.47
CA MET A 145 -10.52 3.92 15.74
C MET A 145 -11.31 5.21 15.54
N VAL A 146 -10.96 6.03 14.54
CA VAL A 146 -11.66 7.28 14.25
C VAL A 146 -13.10 7.03 13.82
N VAL A 147 -13.33 6.08 12.89
CA VAL A 147 -14.68 5.71 12.45
C VAL A 147 -15.51 5.19 13.63
N ARG A 148 -14.92 4.39 14.53
CA ARG A 148 -15.59 3.92 15.75
C ARG A 148 -15.90 5.08 16.70
N TRP A 149 -14.95 5.98 16.92
CA TRP A 149 -15.11 7.12 17.82
C TRP A 149 -16.18 8.11 17.35
N LEU A 150 -16.28 8.32 16.03
CA LEU A 150 -17.33 9.14 15.42
C LEU A 150 -18.73 8.48 15.42
N GLY A 151 -18.88 7.28 16.00
CA GLY A 151 -20.16 6.57 16.03
C GLY A 151 -20.62 6.06 14.67
N LEU A 152 -19.72 5.96 13.69
CA LEU A 152 -20.06 5.62 12.31
C LEU A 152 -20.16 4.10 12.06
N THR A 153 -20.05 3.29 13.12
CA THR A 153 -20.08 1.82 13.09
C THR A 153 -21.45 1.22 13.41
N GLU A 154 -22.51 2.04 13.44
CA GLU A 154 -23.90 1.59 13.60
C GLU A 154 -24.32 0.66 12.45
N SER A 155 -24.05 -0.65 12.58
CA SER A 155 -24.78 -1.79 11.98
C SER A 155 -23.98 -3.11 12.04
N ALA A 156 -23.04 -3.30 12.98
CA ALA A 156 -22.41 -4.62 13.13
C ALA A 156 -23.39 -5.60 13.79
N VAL A 157 -24.23 -6.19 12.93
CA VAL A 157 -24.83 -7.54 12.96
C VAL A 157 -24.80 -8.16 14.35
N SER A 158 -25.94 -8.14 15.04
CA SER A 158 -26.18 -9.08 16.13
C SER A 158 -25.88 -10.48 15.60
N PRO A 159 -24.91 -11.22 16.15
CA PRO A 159 -24.72 -12.61 15.79
C PRO A 159 -26.05 -13.31 16.07
N ALA A 160 -26.64 -13.91 15.04
CA ALA A 160 -27.89 -14.64 15.21
C ALA A 160 -27.66 -15.72 16.28
N PRO A 161 -28.42 -15.72 17.39
CA PRO A 161 -28.21 -16.69 18.45
C PRO A 161 -28.63 -18.06 17.94
N GLY A 162 -27.68 -19.00 17.79
CA GLY A 162 -28.01 -20.41 17.58
C GLY A 162 -27.18 -21.22 16.57
N CYS A 163 -26.11 -20.69 15.97
CA CYS A 163 -25.21 -21.50 15.14
C CYS A 163 -23.89 -21.80 15.87
N ASP A 164 -23.76 -23.04 16.34
CA ASP A 164 -22.49 -23.77 16.52
C ASP A 164 -22.72 -25.20 15.98
N PRO A 165 -21.75 -25.91 15.35
CA PRO A 165 -20.32 -25.62 15.19
C PRO A 165 -19.85 -25.55 13.72
N GLU A 166 -19.24 -24.42 13.34
CA GLU A 166 -18.77 -24.05 11.99
C GLU A 166 -17.28 -24.40 11.75
N ASP A 167 -16.68 -25.27 12.58
CA ASP A 167 -15.22 -25.49 12.62
C ASP A 167 -14.61 -26.09 11.32
N LEU A 168 -15.36 -26.92 10.59
CA LEU A 168 -14.88 -27.50 9.33
C LEU A 168 -14.92 -26.49 8.18
N ASP A 169 -15.94 -25.63 8.17
CA ASP A 169 -16.08 -24.57 7.17
C ASP A 169 -15.02 -23.47 7.37
N ASP A 170 -14.67 -23.17 8.63
CA ASP A 170 -13.60 -22.23 8.98
C ASP A 170 -12.23 -22.65 8.45
N ARG A 171 -11.89 -23.94 8.53
CA ARG A 171 -10.61 -24.45 8.02
C ARG A 171 -10.53 -24.34 6.49
N VAL A 172 -11.63 -24.63 5.80
CA VAL A 172 -11.70 -24.52 4.33
C VAL A 172 -11.64 -23.05 3.91
N ALA A 173 -12.36 -22.17 4.61
CA ALA A 173 -12.32 -20.73 4.41
C ALA A 173 -10.90 -20.18 4.57
N ARG A 174 -10.23 -20.51 5.69
CA ARG A 174 -8.85 -20.07 5.95
C ARG A 174 -7.86 -20.58 4.90
N ARG A 175 -8.00 -21.82 4.43
CA ARG A 175 -7.14 -22.36 3.35
C ARG A 175 -7.34 -21.60 2.05
N ARG A 176 -8.59 -21.23 1.71
CA ARG A 176 -8.87 -20.38 0.54
C ARG A 176 -8.25 -19.01 0.70
N GLU A 177 -8.39 -18.39 1.86
CA GLU A 177 -7.81 -17.07 2.15
C GLU A 177 -6.29 -17.06 2.04
N VAL A 178 -5.60 -18.05 2.63
CA VAL A 178 -4.14 -18.22 2.49
C VAL A 178 -3.77 -18.46 1.02
N GLY A 179 -4.55 -19.29 0.30
CA GLY A 179 -4.38 -19.52 -1.13
C GLY A 179 -4.46 -18.22 -1.95
N HIS A 180 -5.40 -17.33 -1.63
CA HIS A 180 -5.53 -16.01 -2.25
C HIS A 180 -4.27 -15.16 -2.03
N VAL A 181 -3.75 -15.10 -0.80
CA VAL A 181 -2.50 -14.37 -0.51
C VAL A 181 -1.35 -14.86 -1.37
N ILE A 182 -1.17 -16.19 -1.45
CA ILE A 182 -0.10 -16.82 -2.22
C ILE A 182 -0.24 -16.49 -3.72
N ILE A 183 -1.45 -16.59 -4.27
CA ILE A 183 -1.72 -16.28 -5.68
C ILE A 183 -1.41 -14.81 -5.97
N VAL A 184 -1.89 -13.88 -5.14
CA VAL A 184 -1.62 -12.45 -5.31
C VAL A 184 -0.12 -12.17 -5.25
N ALA A 185 0.59 -12.73 -4.27
CA ALA A 185 2.02 -12.52 -4.11
C ALA A 185 2.82 -13.06 -5.32
N ALA A 186 2.56 -14.30 -5.73
CA ALA A 186 3.22 -14.94 -6.86
C ALA A 186 2.96 -14.19 -8.17
N LEU A 187 1.70 -13.86 -8.45
CA LEU A 187 1.32 -13.13 -9.66
C LEU A 187 1.91 -11.72 -9.68
N THR A 188 1.94 -11.03 -8.53
CA THR A 188 2.58 -9.71 -8.43
C THR A 188 4.07 -9.78 -8.72
N LEU A 189 4.81 -10.75 -8.16
CA LEU A 189 6.24 -10.90 -8.43
C LEU A 189 6.53 -11.15 -9.92
N VAL A 190 5.71 -11.98 -10.57
CA VAL A 190 5.82 -12.23 -12.02
C VAL A 190 5.52 -10.97 -12.81
N LEU A 191 4.42 -10.27 -12.51
CA LEU A 191 4.02 -9.05 -13.21
C LEU A 191 5.03 -7.91 -13.04
N VAL A 192 5.57 -7.70 -11.82
CA VAL A 192 6.64 -6.72 -11.59
C VAL A 192 7.85 -7.08 -12.44
N ARG A 193 8.26 -8.36 -12.47
CA ARG A 193 9.38 -8.79 -13.32
C ARG A 193 9.13 -8.52 -14.80
N VAL A 194 7.90 -8.74 -15.29
CA VAL A 194 7.51 -8.48 -16.69
C VAL A 194 7.46 -6.99 -16.99
N PHE A 195 6.83 -6.17 -16.14
CA PHE A 195 6.72 -4.71 -16.35
C PHE A 195 8.06 -3.99 -16.22
N MET A 196 9.00 -4.58 -15.47
CA MET A 196 10.36 -4.08 -15.36
C MET A 196 11.31 -4.69 -16.40
N ALA A 197 10.89 -5.73 -17.14
CA ALA A 197 11.68 -6.26 -18.24
C ALA A 197 11.83 -5.21 -19.35
N GLY A 198 13.03 -5.09 -19.93
CA GLY A 198 13.31 -4.09 -20.96
C GLY A 198 13.50 -2.66 -20.45
N SER A 199 13.42 -2.44 -19.14
CA SER A 199 13.89 -1.19 -18.53
C SER A 199 15.43 -1.15 -18.60
N GLY A 200 15.94 -0.60 -19.70
CA GLY A 200 17.39 -0.57 -19.98
C GLY A 200 18.20 0.15 -18.91
N ASP A 201 19.52 -0.04 -18.94
CA ASP A 201 20.49 0.45 -17.95
C ASP A 201 20.61 1.98 -17.84
N ARG A 202 19.85 2.78 -18.60
CA ARG A 202 20.01 4.24 -18.66
C ARG A 202 18.92 5.01 -17.91
N ALA A 203 18.69 4.63 -16.65
CA ALA A 203 17.71 5.19 -15.72
C ALA A 203 16.27 4.70 -15.95
N ILE A 204 15.87 3.70 -15.15
CA ILE A 204 14.46 3.58 -14.77
C ILE A 204 14.07 4.89 -14.12
N ARG A 205 13.09 5.55 -14.74
CA ARG A 205 12.41 6.65 -14.11
C ARG A 205 11.62 6.08 -12.94
N HIS A 206 11.73 6.70 -11.76
CA HIS A 206 10.98 6.31 -10.56
C HIS A 206 9.47 6.13 -10.84
N GLY A 207 8.94 6.93 -11.78
CA GLY A 207 7.63 6.76 -12.43
C GLY A 207 7.29 5.32 -12.86
N GLN A 208 8.19 4.68 -13.61
CA GLN A 208 7.99 3.33 -14.14
C GLN A 208 7.98 2.29 -13.02
N ALA A 209 8.88 2.41 -12.04
CA ALA A 209 8.92 1.53 -10.87
C ALA A 209 7.59 1.57 -10.09
N CYS A 210 7.10 2.78 -9.80
CA CYS A 210 5.83 2.96 -9.12
C CYS A 210 4.64 2.42 -9.94
N PHE A 211 4.60 2.70 -11.24
CA PHE A 211 3.57 2.16 -12.13
C PHE A 211 3.59 0.63 -12.15
N ALA A 212 4.76 0.02 -12.31
CA ALA A 212 4.93 -1.43 -12.35
C ALA A 212 4.41 -2.09 -11.06
N VAL A 213 4.77 -1.56 -9.89
CA VAL A 213 4.28 -2.05 -8.59
C VAL A 213 2.76 -1.90 -8.50
N GLY A 214 2.25 -0.69 -8.72
CA GLY A 214 0.82 -0.41 -8.59
C GLY A 214 -0.03 -1.24 -9.55
N ALA A 215 0.35 -1.30 -10.82
CA ALA A 215 -0.33 -2.09 -11.83
C ALA A 215 -0.27 -3.60 -11.53
N ALA A 216 0.89 -4.11 -11.08
CA ALA A 216 1.05 -5.52 -10.74
C ALA A 216 0.12 -5.94 -9.59
N PHE A 217 0.11 -5.20 -8.48
CA PHE A 217 -0.78 -5.50 -7.36
C PHE A 217 -2.26 -5.36 -7.75
N TYR A 218 -2.62 -4.29 -8.46
CA TYR A 218 -3.99 -4.04 -8.88
C TYR A 218 -4.53 -5.20 -9.75
N LEU A 219 -3.75 -5.61 -10.76
CA LEU A 219 -4.11 -6.71 -11.65
C LEU A 219 -4.09 -8.06 -10.93
N ALA A 220 -3.11 -8.30 -10.06
CA ALA A 220 -2.99 -9.54 -9.32
C ALA A 220 -4.18 -9.76 -8.38
N VAL A 221 -4.59 -8.74 -7.63
CA VAL A 221 -5.79 -8.80 -6.77
C VAL A 221 -7.04 -9.02 -7.61
N GLY A 222 -7.22 -8.25 -8.69
CA GLY A 222 -8.38 -8.41 -9.57
C GLY A 222 -8.50 -9.82 -10.15
N ARG A 223 -7.38 -10.43 -10.55
CA ARG A 223 -7.36 -11.81 -11.04
C ARG A 223 -7.56 -12.84 -9.94
N ALA A 224 -6.91 -12.67 -8.79
CA ALA A 224 -7.06 -13.59 -7.67
C ALA A 224 -8.50 -13.63 -7.15
N GLN A 225 -9.21 -12.49 -7.07
CA GLN A 225 -10.63 -12.44 -6.69
C GLN A 225 -11.54 -13.25 -7.63
N ALA A 226 -11.18 -13.37 -8.91
CA ALA A 226 -11.96 -14.18 -9.85
C ALA A 226 -11.82 -15.69 -9.61
N PHE A 227 -10.70 -16.14 -9.02
CA PHE A 227 -10.45 -17.56 -8.71
C PHE A 227 -10.80 -17.93 -7.27
N VAL A 228 -10.47 -17.06 -6.33
CA VAL A 228 -10.58 -17.29 -4.89
C VAL A 228 -11.17 -16.03 -4.24
N PRO A 229 -12.50 -15.86 -4.24
CA PRO A 229 -13.13 -14.69 -3.66
C PRO A 229 -12.90 -14.67 -2.15
N VAL A 230 -12.34 -13.57 -1.64
CA VAL A 230 -12.14 -13.35 -0.20
C VAL A 230 -13.02 -12.21 0.30
N ARG A 231 -13.56 -12.32 1.52
CA ARG A 231 -14.44 -11.30 2.13
C ARG A 231 -13.67 -10.16 2.79
N SER A 232 -12.47 -10.42 3.31
CA SER A 232 -11.66 -9.41 3.97
C SER A 232 -10.58 -8.83 3.05
N ALA A 233 -10.42 -7.51 3.08
CA ALA A 233 -9.33 -6.82 2.37
C ALA A 233 -7.95 -7.15 2.98
N ILE A 234 -7.91 -7.55 4.27
CA ILE A 234 -6.68 -7.87 5.00
C ILE A 234 -5.90 -8.99 4.30
N TRP A 235 -6.58 -9.98 3.72
CA TRP A 235 -5.92 -11.07 3.01
C TRP A 235 -5.18 -10.58 1.77
N SER A 236 -5.83 -9.81 0.90
CA SER A 236 -5.16 -9.20 -0.26
C SER A 236 -4.02 -8.28 0.18
N TRP A 237 -4.21 -7.53 1.26
CA TRP A 237 -3.22 -6.58 1.79
C TRP A 237 -1.98 -7.28 2.35
N SER A 238 -2.14 -8.43 3.00
CA SER A 238 -1.03 -9.23 3.54
C SER A 238 -0.05 -9.73 2.47
N ALA A 239 -0.44 -9.75 1.19
CA ALA A 239 0.46 -10.06 0.09
C ALA A 239 1.53 -8.97 -0.11
N VAL A 240 1.27 -7.72 0.27
CA VAL A 240 2.22 -6.59 0.10
C VAL A 240 3.54 -6.83 0.84
N PRO A 241 3.57 -7.06 2.17
CA PRO A 241 4.83 -7.33 2.89
C PRO A 241 5.53 -8.60 2.41
N ILE A 242 4.79 -9.64 2.01
CA ILE A 242 5.36 -10.87 1.46
C ILE A 242 6.12 -10.58 0.17
N VAL A 243 5.51 -9.83 -0.76
CA VAL A 243 6.15 -9.42 -2.01
C VAL A 243 7.37 -8.54 -1.75
N CYS A 244 7.29 -7.60 -0.81
CA CYS A 244 8.42 -6.75 -0.44
C CYS A 244 9.62 -7.59 0.02
N ILE A 245 9.40 -8.47 1.01
CA ILE A 245 10.47 -9.34 1.54
C ILE A 245 11.02 -10.24 0.43
N ALA A 246 10.14 -10.92 -0.32
CA ALA A 246 10.54 -11.82 -1.38
C ALA A 246 11.37 -11.12 -2.46
N ALA A 247 10.99 -9.91 -2.86
CA ALA A 247 11.70 -9.10 -3.85
C ALA A 247 13.15 -8.81 -3.42
N PHE A 248 13.36 -8.40 -2.17
CA PHE A 248 14.69 -8.11 -1.64
C PHE A 248 15.49 -9.38 -1.30
N VAL A 249 14.85 -10.45 -0.82
CA VAL A 249 15.52 -11.74 -0.57
C VAL A 249 15.97 -12.40 -1.88
N MET A 250 15.14 -12.40 -2.92
CA MET A 250 15.55 -12.88 -4.25
C MET A 250 16.70 -12.07 -4.81
N SER A 251 16.72 -10.76 -4.55
CA SER A 251 17.82 -9.89 -4.96
C SER A 251 19.11 -10.15 -4.20
N TRP A 252 19.01 -10.38 -2.89
CA TRP A 252 20.11 -10.82 -2.05
C TRP A 252 20.70 -12.14 -2.56
N ALA A 253 19.84 -13.15 -2.81
CA ALA A 253 20.26 -14.45 -3.31
C ALA A 253 20.91 -14.38 -4.71
N ALA A 254 20.49 -13.41 -5.54
CA ALA A 254 21.08 -13.17 -6.85
C ALA A 254 22.38 -12.33 -6.81
N SER A 255 22.74 -11.76 -5.67
CA SER A 255 23.93 -10.93 -5.50
C SER A 255 25.16 -11.83 -5.38
N SER A 256 25.88 -12.01 -6.50
CA SER A 256 27.12 -12.80 -6.51
C SER A 256 28.30 -11.97 -5.97
N PRO A 257 29.14 -12.50 -5.07
CA PRO A 257 30.24 -11.75 -4.43
C PRO A 257 31.31 -11.27 -5.42
N THR A 258 31.45 -11.92 -6.57
CA THR A 258 32.49 -11.65 -7.58
C THR A 258 32.27 -10.40 -8.43
N VAL A 259 31.08 -9.77 -8.40
CA VAL A 259 30.78 -8.61 -9.25
C VAL A 259 31.16 -7.28 -8.58
N LEU A 260 31.39 -7.28 -7.25
CA LEU A 260 31.69 -6.08 -6.46
C LEU A 260 33.18 -5.63 -6.56
N ASP A 261 34.09 -6.48 -7.05
CA ASP A 261 35.53 -6.18 -7.08
C ASP A 261 35.96 -5.20 -8.18
N ASN A 262 35.11 -4.93 -9.18
CA ASN A 262 35.50 -4.09 -10.32
C ASN A 262 35.31 -2.58 -10.09
N GLY A 263 34.90 -2.13 -8.89
CA GLY A 263 34.83 -0.71 -8.49
C GLY A 263 33.86 0.18 -9.29
N LEU A 264 33.24 -0.34 -10.34
CA LEU A 264 32.23 0.35 -11.13
C LEU A 264 30.87 0.06 -10.50
N VAL A 265 30.29 1.09 -9.89
CA VAL A 265 28.93 1.08 -9.36
C VAL A 265 27.96 0.91 -10.54
N THR A 266 27.72 -0.34 -10.91
CA THR A 266 26.85 -0.69 -12.03
C THR A 266 25.40 -0.72 -11.56
N VAL A 267 24.50 -0.43 -12.50
CA VAL A 267 23.05 -0.46 -12.26
C VAL A 267 22.66 -1.84 -11.70
N PRO A 268 21.77 -1.91 -10.70
CA PRO A 268 21.40 -3.18 -10.09
C PRO A 268 20.86 -4.14 -11.15
N ARG A 269 21.41 -5.35 -11.23
CA ARG A 269 20.97 -6.37 -12.19
C ARG A 269 19.55 -6.85 -11.90
N SER A 270 19.18 -6.93 -10.62
CA SER A 270 17.83 -7.33 -10.22
C SER A 270 16.86 -6.17 -10.42
N ALA A 271 15.80 -6.40 -11.20
CA ALA A 271 14.69 -5.46 -11.38
C ALA A 271 14.05 -5.05 -10.04
N PHE A 272 14.04 -5.96 -9.06
CA PHE A 272 13.49 -5.73 -7.73
C PHE A 272 14.32 -4.74 -6.90
N LEU A 273 15.65 -4.73 -7.08
CA LEU A 273 16.53 -3.73 -6.45
C LEU A 273 16.42 -2.34 -7.07
N ARG A 274 15.58 -2.14 -8.08
CA ARG A 274 15.42 -0.82 -8.69
C ARG A 274 14.23 -0.05 -8.12
N ILE A 275 13.45 -0.68 -7.24
CA ILE A 275 12.22 -0.15 -6.66
C ILE A 275 12.48 0.15 -5.17
N LEU A 276 12.16 1.37 -4.73
CA LEU A 276 12.34 1.78 -3.33
C LEU A 276 11.40 1.02 -2.36
N PRO A 277 11.81 0.78 -1.11
CA PRO A 277 10.99 0.13 -0.09
C PRO A 277 9.63 0.81 0.11
N ILE A 278 9.64 2.15 0.21
CA ILE A 278 8.43 2.97 0.35
C ILE A 278 7.49 2.79 -0.85
N THR A 279 8.01 2.67 -2.07
CA THR A 279 7.21 2.49 -3.28
C THR A 279 6.51 1.14 -3.28
N TYR A 280 7.19 0.06 -2.89
CA TYR A 280 6.55 -1.25 -2.74
C TYR A 280 5.39 -1.23 -1.75
N ALA A 281 5.64 -0.71 -0.55
CA ALA A 281 4.66 -0.71 0.53
C ALA A 281 3.49 0.23 0.21
N ALA A 282 3.76 1.46 -0.19
CA ALA A 282 2.75 2.49 -0.38
C ALA A 282 1.94 2.27 -1.67
N ALA A 283 2.60 2.17 -2.83
CA ALA A 283 1.91 2.00 -4.10
C ALA A 283 1.22 0.64 -4.18
N GLY A 284 1.86 -0.40 -3.62
CA GLY A 284 1.26 -1.73 -3.52
C GLY A 284 0.01 -1.75 -2.64
N THR A 285 0.07 -1.17 -1.44
CA THR A 285 -1.11 -1.07 -0.55
C THR A 285 -2.25 -0.28 -1.19
N ALA A 286 -1.96 0.89 -1.78
CA ALA A 286 -2.96 1.69 -2.45
C ALA A 286 -3.63 0.91 -3.60
N ALA A 287 -2.83 0.24 -4.43
CA ALA A 287 -3.34 -0.57 -5.53
C ALA A 287 -4.23 -1.73 -5.08
N VAL A 288 -3.86 -2.42 -3.99
CA VAL A 288 -4.66 -3.51 -3.40
C VAL A 288 -6.02 -3.01 -2.94
N LEU A 289 -6.07 -1.91 -2.20
CA LEU A 289 -7.31 -1.30 -1.71
C LEU A 289 -8.18 -0.79 -2.86
N LEU A 290 -7.58 -0.15 -3.87
CA LEU A 290 -8.30 0.30 -5.05
C LEU A 290 -8.91 -0.86 -5.84
N ALA A 291 -8.15 -1.94 -6.04
CA ALA A 291 -8.65 -3.15 -6.70
C ALA A 291 -9.81 -3.76 -5.90
N ARG A 292 -9.70 -3.80 -4.57
CA ARG A 292 -10.75 -4.28 -3.67
C ARG A 292 -12.06 -3.52 -3.87
N TRP A 293 -12.03 -2.18 -3.78
CA TRP A 293 -13.22 -1.34 -3.94
C TRP A 293 -13.88 -1.50 -5.32
N ARG A 294 -13.10 -1.84 -6.36
CA ARG A 294 -13.62 -2.13 -7.70
C ARG A 294 -14.25 -3.50 -7.83
N THR A 295 -13.71 -4.51 -7.13
CA THR A 295 -14.14 -5.91 -7.26
C THR A 295 -15.30 -6.29 -6.35
N VAL A 296 -15.45 -5.62 -5.21
CA VAL A 296 -16.56 -5.88 -4.28
C VAL A 296 -17.72 -4.99 -4.69
N PRO A 297 -18.84 -5.55 -5.19
CA PRO A 297 -20.04 -4.77 -5.41
C PRO A 297 -20.39 -4.12 -4.08
N HIS A 298 -20.50 -2.79 -4.05
CA HIS A 298 -21.13 -2.15 -2.92
C HIS A 298 -22.56 -2.64 -2.97
N SER A 299 -22.92 -3.52 -2.04
CA SER A 299 -24.33 -3.79 -1.77
C SER A 299 -24.89 -2.46 -1.31
N ASP A 300 -25.42 -1.69 -2.24
CA ASP A 300 -26.14 -0.45 -1.96
C ASP A 300 -27.18 -0.82 -0.90
N GLY A 301 -26.95 -0.34 0.33
CA GLY A 301 -27.84 -0.52 1.46
C GLY A 301 -29.14 0.25 1.26
#